data_AF-A0A660MPI8-F1
#
_entry.id   AF-A0A660MPI8-F1
#
_cell.length_a   1.000
_cell.length_b   1.000
_cell.length_c   1.000
_cell.angle_alpha   90.00
_cell.angle_beta   90.00
_cell.angle_gamma   90.00
#
_symmetry.space_group_name_H-M   'P 1'
#
loop_
_entity.id
_entity.type
_entity.pdbx_description
1 polymer ?
#
loop_
_entity_poly.entity_id
_entity_poly.type
_entity_poly.pdbx_seq_one_letter_code
_entity_poly.pdbx_strand_id
1 'polypeptide(L)'
;MTKEEKNTLTSNIFKLIIGLILLTTCFCYLHQNPAEKIALYSGFKMVFQKSEIIFYKLIGKDGQLLEQKYKLEDDFQELINFAEEKGCSDRDFLNDLHTTSENFLSEKKDDIANYIAAYRIQYRDFSIRIEQENCH
;
A
#
# COMPACT_ATOMS: atom_id res chain seq x y z
N MET A 1 -37.43 33.51 -0.60
CA MET A 1 -36.53 32.90 0.40
C MET A 1 -36.95 33.37 1.78
N THR A 2 -37.46 32.46 2.60
CA THR A 2 -38.03 32.76 3.92
C THR A 2 -36.93 33.02 4.96
N LYS A 3 -37.27 33.65 6.09
CA LYS A 3 -36.33 33.87 7.21
C LYS A 3 -35.73 32.57 7.73
N GLU A 4 -36.52 31.49 7.70
CA GLU A 4 -36.10 30.13 8.11
C GLU A 4 -35.01 29.57 7.18
N GLU A 5 -35.24 29.62 5.85
CA GLU A 5 -34.26 29.14 4.86
C GLU A 5 -32.92 29.89 4.96
N LYS A 6 -32.95 31.20 5.24
CA LYS A 6 -31.73 32.00 5.47
C LYS A 6 -30.93 31.53 6.68
N ASN A 7 -31.62 31.19 7.78
CA ASN A 7 -30.96 30.73 9.01
C ASN A 7 -30.34 29.34 8.82
N THR A 8 -31.02 28.42 8.12
CA THR A 8 -30.51 27.08 7.82
C THR A 8 -29.29 27.15 6.89
N LEU A 9 -29.35 27.99 5.85
CA LEU A 9 -28.25 28.19 4.92
C LEU A 9 -27.01 28.75 5.63
N THR A 10 -27.20 29.74 6.50
CA THR A 10 -26.10 30.36 7.27
C THR A 10 -25.46 29.35 8.24
N SER A 11 -26.27 28.51 8.92
CA SER A 11 -25.75 27.46 9.79
C SER A 11 -24.93 26.41 9.03
N ASN A 12 -25.41 25.98 7.86
CA ASN A 12 -24.70 25.01 7.03
C ASN A 12 -23.39 25.57 6.46
N ILE A 13 -23.38 26.84 6.05
CA ILE A 13 -22.16 27.54 5.62
C ILE A 13 -21.16 27.61 6.78
N PHE A 14 -21.61 27.93 7.99
CA PHE A 14 -20.72 28.00 9.16
C PHE A 14 -20.10 26.62 9.49
N LYS A 15 -20.91 25.56 9.45
CA LYS A 15 -20.41 24.17 9.60
C LYS A 15 -19.42 23.79 8.50
N LEU A 16 -19.67 24.22 7.27
CA LEU A 16 -18.78 23.98 6.13
C LEU A 16 -17.44 24.70 6.29
N ILE A 17 -17.44 25.95 6.77
CA ILE A 17 -16.23 26.72 7.08
C ILE A 17 -15.42 26.04 8.19
N ILE A 18 -16.06 25.63 9.29
CA ILE A 18 -15.39 24.88 10.36
C ILE A 18 -14.79 23.58 9.80
N GLY A 19 -15.56 22.86 8.98
CA GLY A 19 -15.09 21.66 8.31
C GLY A 19 -13.83 21.91 7.48
N LEU A 20 -13.82 22.96 6.65
CA LEU A 20 -12.67 23.36 5.84
C LEU A 20 -11.44 23.71 6.69
N ILE A 21 -11.62 24.44 7.79
CA ILE A 21 -10.53 24.81 8.69
C ILE A 21 -9.91 23.55 9.31
N LEU A 22 -10.74 22.62 9.80
CA LEU A 22 -10.28 21.35 10.36
C LEU A 22 -9.53 20.52 9.32
N LEU A 23 -10.06 20.42 8.10
CA LEU A 23 -9.45 19.68 7.00
C LEU A 23 -8.08 20.26 6.61
N THR A 24 -8.00 21.60 6.54
CA THR A 24 -6.75 22.31 6.24
C THR A 24 -5.72 22.10 7.35
N THR A 25 -6.16 22.13 8.61
CA THR A 25 -5.29 21.90 9.78
C THR A 25 -4.75 20.48 9.79
N CYS A 26 -5.60 19.48 9.54
CA CYS A 26 -5.17 18.09 9.38
C CYS A 26 -4.18 17.93 8.23
N PHE A 27 -4.40 18.60 7.10
CA PHE A 27 -3.50 18.54 5.96
C PHE A 27 -2.12 19.15 6.29
N CYS A 28 -2.09 20.31 6.94
CA CYS A 28 -0.84 20.93 7.40
C CYS A 28 -0.10 20.06 8.42
N TYR A 29 -0.83 19.45 9.37
CA TYR A 29 -0.25 18.55 10.36
C TYR A 29 0.40 17.31 9.72
N LEU A 30 -0.28 16.69 8.74
CA LEU A 30 0.27 15.56 7.99
C LEU A 30 1.44 15.96 7.07
N HIS A 31 1.51 17.22 6.64
CA HIS A 31 2.66 17.69 5.87
C HIS A 31 3.91 17.83 6.74
N GLN A 32 3.75 18.27 8.00
CA GLN A 32 4.85 18.42 8.95
C GLN A 32 5.31 17.08 9.55
N ASN A 33 4.41 16.09 9.64
CA ASN A 33 4.69 14.77 10.21
C ASN A 33 4.66 13.67 9.12
N PRO A 34 5.76 13.48 8.36
CA PRO A 34 5.81 12.51 7.27
C PRO A 34 5.57 11.07 7.74
N ALA A 35 5.96 10.72 8.96
CA ALA A 35 5.72 9.41 9.55
C ALA A 35 4.22 9.11 9.73
N GLU A 36 3.44 10.09 10.22
CA GLU A 36 2.00 9.93 10.40
C GLU A 36 1.26 9.93 9.07
N LYS A 37 1.76 10.70 8.08
CA LYS A 37 1.28 10.62 6.70
C LYS A 37 1.45 9.20 6.16
N ILE A 38 2.64 8.62 6.26
CA ILE A 38 2.91 7.24 5.81
C ILE A 38 2.04 6.24 6.56
N ALA A 39 1.89 6.38 7.88
CA ALA A 39 1.04 5.50 8.69
C ALA A 39 -0.45 5.58 8.28
N LEU A 40 -0.98 6.77 8.00
CA LEU A 40 -2.34 6.91 7.48
C LEU A 40 -2.50 6.29 6.10
N TYR A 41 -1.59 6.54 5.17
CA TYR A 41 -1.64 5.92 3.84
C TYR A 41 -1.54 4.40 3.91
N SER A 42 -0.67 3.87 4.76
CA SER A 42 -0.56 2.42 5.03
C SER A 42 -1.86 1.87 5.64
N GLY A 43 -2.46 2.55 6.61
CA GLY A 43 -3.75 2.18 7.19
C GLY A 43 -4.87 2.16 6.14
N PHE A 44 -4.93 3.16 5.27
CA PHE A 44 -5.90 3.19 4.17
C PHE A 44 -5.65 2.08 3.14
N LYS A 45 -4.39 1.80 2.77
CA LYS A 45 -4.01 0.68 1.89
C LYS A 45 -4.53 -0.64 2.46
N MET A 46 -4.30 -0.89 3.74
CA MET A 46 -4.74 -2.10 4.44
C MET A 46 -6.27 -2.24 4.46
N VAL A 47 -7.00 -1.15 4.75
CA VAL A 47 -8.47 -1.14 4.74
C VAL A 47 -9.00 -1.45 3.34
N PHE A 48 -8.41 -0.82 2.31
CA PHE A 48 -8.79 -1.05 0.92
C PHE A 48 -8.53 -2.50 0.48
N GLN A 49 -7.34 -3.04 0.76
CA GLN A 49 -6.99 -4.44 0.50
C GLN A 49 -7.98 -5.41 1.16
N LYS A 50 -8.32 -5.19 2.44
CA LYS A 50 -9.31 -6.02 3.15
C LYS A 50 -10.71 -5.89 2.54
N SER A 51 -11.12 -4.69 2.14
CA SER A 51 -12.40 -4.51 1.45
C SER A 51 -12.45 -5.24 0.11
N GLU A 52 -11.34 -5.26 -0.62
CA GLU A 52 -11.24 -5.93 -1.92
C GLU A 52 -11.26 -7.45 -1.75
N ILE A 53 -10.60 -8.00 -0.73
CA ILE A 53 -10.68 -9.42 -0.38
C ILE A 53 -12.12 -9.84 -0.06
N ILE A 54 -12.83 -9.02 0.74
CA ILE A 54 -14.24 -9.26 1.05
C ILE A 54 -15.09 -9.22 -0.22
N PHE A 55 -14.86 -8.24 -1.09
CA PHE A 55 -15.55 -8.13 -2.37
C PHE A 55 -15.30 -9.35 -3.27
N TYR A 56 -14.05 -9.80 -3.39
CA TYR A 56 -13.68 -11.00 -4.15
C TYR A 56 -14.39 -12.25 -3.63
N LYS A 57 -14.45 -12.40 -2.30
CA LYS A 57 -15.19 -13.50 -1.67
C LYS A 57 -16.69 -13.43 -1.95
N LEU A 58 -17.28 -12.22 -2.01
CA LEU A 58 -18.70 -12.03 -2.32
C LEU A 58 -19.05 -12.36 -3.78
N ILE A 59 -18.15 -12.06 -4.73
CA ILE A 59 -18.34 -12.40 -6.16
C ILE A 59 -17.94 -13.85 -6.50
N GLY A 60 -17.65 -14.68 -5.50
CA GLY A 60 -17.30 -16.09 -5.68
C GLY A 60 -15.88 -16.34 -6.20
N LYS A 61 -14.99 -15.34 -6.18
CA LYS A 61 -13.56 -15.49 -6.47
C LYS A 61 -12.79 -15.88 -5.20
N ASP A 62 -11.58 -16.40 -5.39
CA ASP A 62 -10.71 -16.80 -4.29
C ASP A 62 -10.06 -15.59 -3.62
N GLY A 63 -10.69 -15.10 -2.54
CA GLY A 63 -10.13 -14.03 -1.72
C GLY A 63 -8.85 -14.41 -0.97
N GLN A 64 -8.57 -15.71 -0.75
CA GLN A 64 -7.33 -16.15 -0.11
C GLN A 64 -6.13 -15.98 -1.06
N LEU A 65 -6.31 -16.21 -2.36
CA LEU A 65 -5.27 -15.94 -3.34
C LEU A 65 -4.91 -14.45 -3.40
N LEU A 66 -5.92 -13.57 -3.32
CA LEU A 66 -5.70 -12.12 -3.28
C LEU A 66 -4.97 -11.69 -2.00
N GLU A 67 -5.34 -12.26 -0.85
CA GLU A 67 -4.62 -12.04 0.42
C GLU A 67 -3.15 -12.50 0.32
N GLN A 68 -2.89 -13.65 -0.30
CA GLN A 68 -1.53 -14.13 -0.53
C GLN A 68 -0.73 -13.21 -1.47
N LYS A 69 -1.37 -12.63 -2.50
CA LYS A 69 -0.71 -11.64 -3.38
C LYS A 69 -0.29 -10.44 -2.54
N TYR A 70 -1.20 -9.83 -1.79
CA TYR A 70 -0.90 -8.65 -0.98
C TYR A 70 0.19 -8.90 0.05
N LYS A 71 0.18 -10.06 0.71
CA LYS A 71 1.26 -10.43 1.63
C LYS A 71 2.61 -10.49 0.92
N LEU A 72 2.67 -11.14 -0.25
CA LEU A 72 3.91 -11.27 -1.00
C LEU A 72 4.41 -9.92 -1.55
N GLU A 73 3.51 -8.99 -1.87
CA GLU A 73 3.88 -7.61 -2.25
C GLU A 73 4.59 -6.88 -1.11
N ASP A 74 4.03 -6.98 0.10
CA ASP A 74 4.62 -6.37 1.30
C ASP A 74 5.96 -7.07 1.65
N ASP A 75 6.05 -8.40 1.53
CA ASP A 75 7.28 -9.17 1.74
C ASP A 75 8.39 -8.73 0.77
N PHE A 76 8.10 -8.54 -0.53
CA PHE A 76 9.06 -8.03 -1.52
C PHE A 76 9.56 -6.62 -1.16
N GLN A 77 8.66 -5.75 -0.72
CA GLN A 77 9.02 -4.39 -0.33
C GLN A 77 9.91 -4.37 0.92
N GLU A 78 9.64 -5.23 1.90
CA GLU A 78 10.50 -5.40 3.07
C GLU A 78 11.88 -5.94 2.68
N LEU A 79 11.94 -6.90 1.74
CA LEU A 79 13.20 -7.46 1.26
C LEU A 79 14.06 -6.43 0.52
N ILE A 80 13.45 -5.58 -0.30
CA ILE A 80 14.12 -4.46 -0.98
C ILE A 80 14.71 -3.50 0.06
N ASN A 81 13.89 -3.05 1.02
CA ASN A 81 14.35 -2.14 2.07
C ASN A 81 15.51 -2.76 2.86
N PHE A 82 15.42 -4.04 3.20
CA PHE A 82 16.46 -4.75 3.92
C PHE A 82 17.77 -4.86 3.11
N ALA A 83 17.67 -5.13 1.81
CA ALA A 83 18.84 -5.19 0.92
C ALA A 83 19.51 -3.82 0.77
N GLU A 84 18.72 -2.76 0.65
CA GLU A 84 19.21 -1.38 0.58
C GLU A 84 19.83 -0.92 1.91
N GLU A 85 19.20 -1.22 3.05
CA GLU A 85 19.71 -0.89 4.39
C GLU A 85 21.02 -1.61 4.71
N LYS A 86 21.14 -2.88 4.30
CA LYS A 86 22.38 -3.65 4.45
C LYS A 86 23.48 -3.26 3.45
N GLY A 87 23.21 -2.34 2.52
CA GLY A 87 24.21 -1.91 1.55
C GLY A 87 24.63 -3.00 0.57
N CYS A 88 23.74 -3.94 0.19
CA CYS A 88 24.03 -4.94 -0.83
C CYS A 88 24.47 -4.21 -2.13
N SER A 89 25.78 -4.18 -2.42
CA SER A 89 26.39 -3.29 -3.42
C SER A 89 26.31 -3.83 -4.86
N ASP A 90 25.82 -5.07 -5.05
CA ASP A 90 25.60 -5.62 -6.38
C ASP A 90 24.39 -4.92 -7.02
N ARG A 91 24.68 -3.97 -7.91
CA ARG A 91 23.67 -3.20 -8.63
C ARG A 91 22.81 -4.08 -9.53
N ASP A 92 23.37 -5.14 -10.09
CA ASP A 92 22.63 -6.03 -10.97
C ASP A 92 21.62 -6.83 -10.15
N PHE A 93 22.02 -7.31 -8.96
CA PHE A 93 21.12 -7.94 -8.00
C PHE A 93 19.97 -7.04 -7.57
N LEU A 94 20.27 -5.82 -7.10
CA LEU A 94 19.23 -4.90 -6.65
C LEU A 94 18.27 -4.53 -7.79
N ASN A 95 18.81 -4.31 -8.99
CA ASN A 95 17.99 -3.99 -10.16
C ASN A 95 17.09 -5.16 -10.56
N ASP A 96 17.58 -6.40 -10.50
CA ASP A 96 16.79 -7.60 -10.75
C ASP A 96 15.69 -7.79 -9.70
N LEU A 97 15.98 -7.52 -8.42
CA LEU A 97 15.00 -7.57 -7.33
C LEU A 97 13.90 -6.53 -7.52
N HIS A 98 14.27 -5.27 -7.81
CA HIS A 98 13.33 -4.19 -8.11
C HIS A 98 12.46 -4.51 -9.32
N THR A 99 13.07 -4.92 -10.43
CA THR A 99 12.37 -5.29 -11.66
C THR A 99 11.40 -6.44 -11.43
N THR A 100 11.80 -7.45 -10.65
CA THR A 100 10.93 -8.58 -10.31
C THR A 100 9.73 -8.15 -9.48
N SER A 101 9.94 -7.30 -8.48
CA SER A 101 8.88 -6.74 -7.65
C SER A 101 7.90 -5.89 -8.47
N GLU A 102 8.41 -5.02 -9.36
CA GLU A 102 7.58 -4.20 -10.24
C GLU A 102 6.74 -5.06 -11.21
N ASN A 103 7.35 -6.09 -11.80
CA ASN A 103 6.63 -7.04 -12.65
C ASN A 103 5.50 -7.73 -11.86
N PHE A 104 5.79 -8.22 -10.65
CA PHE A 104 4.79 -8.86 -9.78
C PHE A 104 3.62 -7.93 -9.41
N LEU A 105 3.90 -6.66 -9.16
CA LEU A 105 2.88 -5.64 -8.88
C LEU A 105 1.98 -5.39 -10.10
N SER A 106 2.56 -5.43 -11.30
CA SER A 106 1.82 -5.24 -12.55
C SER A 106 0.95 -6.43 -12.97
N GLU A 107 1.21 -7.62 -12.41
CA GLU A 107 0.47 -8.85 -12.74
C GLU A 107 -1.03 -8.76 -12.42
N LYS A 108 -1.84 -9.31 -13.32
CA LYS A 108 -3.30 -9.24 -13.21
C LYS A 108 -3.81 -10.07 -12.04
N LYS A 109 -4.64 -9.44 -11.20
CA LYS A 109 -5.28 -10.07 -10.04
C LYS A 109 -6.22 -11.25 -10.39
N ASP A 110 -6.66 -11.36 -11.64
CA ASP A 110 -7.52 -12.46 -12.08
C ASP A 110 -6.75 -13.77 -12.30
N ASP A 111 -5.43 -13.70 -12.51
CA ASP A 111 -4.59 -14.84 -12.88
C ASP A 111 -3.60 -15.23 -11.76
N ILE A 112 -3.85 -14.82 -10.51
CA ILE A 112 -2.95 -15.02 -9.35
C ILE A 112 -2.48 -16.47 -9.23
N ALA A 113 -3.38 -17.43 -9.41
CA ALA A 113 -3.07 -18.86 -9.30
C ALA A 113 -1.95 -19.31 -10.24
N ASN A 114 -1.77 -18.65 -11.38
CA ASN A 114 -0.81 -19.05 -12.42
C ASN A 114 0.62 -18.60 -12.10
N TYR A 115 0.78 -17.49 -11.38
CA TYR A 115 2.11 -16.88 -11.16
C TYR A 115 2.55 -16.85 -9.69
N ILE A 116 1.64 -16.89 -8.72
CA ILE A 116 1.99 -16.61 -7.31
C ILE A 116 3.02 -17.59 -6.74
N ALA A 117 2.98 -18.86 -7.18
CA ALA A 117 3.97 -19.86 -6.78
C ALA A 117 5.37 -19.55 -7.35
N ALA A 118 5.45 -19.09 -8.60
CA ALA A 118 6.71 -18.74 -9.25
C ALA A 118 7.37 -17.54 -8.55
N TYR A 119 6.61 -16.49 -8.28
CA TYR A 119 7.11 -15.31 -7.57
C TYR A 119 7.51 -15.62 -6.12
N ARG A 120 6.84 -16.56 -5.44
CA ARG A 120 7.26 -17.01 -4.10
C ARG A 120 8.60 -17.74 -4.14
N ILE A 121 8.89 -18.49 -5.20
CA ILE A 121 10.20 -19.12 -5.39
C ILE A 121 11.26 -18.05 -5.61
N GLN A 122 11.01 -17.10 -6.53
CA GLN A 122 11.93 -15.99 -6.80
C GLN A 122 12.23 -15.16 -5.55
N TYR A 123 11.19 -14.80 -4.77
CA TYR A 123 11.35 -14.12 -3.48
C TYR A 123 12.31 -14.88 -2.55
N ARG A 124 12.12 -16.19 -2.42
CA ARG A 124 12.96 -17.02 -1.57
C ARG A 124 14.40 -17.06 -2.07
N ASP A 125 14.62 -17.14 -3.39
CA ASP A 125 15.95 -17.12 -3.98
C ASP A 125 16.66 -15.79 -3.70
N PHE A 126 15.96 -14.66 -3.85
CA PHE A 126 16.49 -13.34 -3.48
C PHE A 126 16.83 -13.26 -1.98
N SER A 127 15.94 -13.74 -1.11
CA SER A 127 16.15 -13.74 0.34
C SER A 127 17.38 -14.56 0.75
N ILE A 128 17.54 -15.77 0.20
CA ILE A 128 18.72 -16.61 0.47
C ILE A 128 19.99 -15.92 -0.02
N ARG A 129 19.95 -15.29 -1.21
CA ARG A 129 21.10 -14.56 -1.74
C ARG A 129 21.52 -13.39 -0.84
N ILE A 130 20.57 -12.61 -0.33
CA ILE A 130 20.87 -11.50 0.61
C ILE A 130 21.42 -12.01 1.94
N GLU A 131 21.03 -13.21 2.39
CA GLU A 131 21.60 -13.83 3.58
C GLU A 131 23.01 -14.39 3.35
N GLN A 132 23.31 -14.87 2.14
CA GLN A 132 24.59 -15.47 1.77
C GLN A 132 25.64 -14.44 1.34
N GLU A 133 25.22 -13.40 0.63
CA GLU A 133 26.05 -12.25 0.31
C GLU A 133 26.20 -11.44 1.61
N ASN A 134 27.42 -11.31 2.13
CA ASN A 134 27.71 -10.37 3.21
C ASN A 134 27.53 -8.95 2.67
N CYS A 135 26.28 -8.49 2.64
CA CYS A 135 25.94 -7.10 2.41
C CYS A 135 26.57 -6.28 3.54
N HIS A 136 27.43 -5.34 3.17
CA HIS A 136 28.41 -4.67 4.03
C HIS A 136 28.07 -3.21 4.25
#